data_AF-A0A960MYI3-F1
#
_entry.id   AF-A0A960MYI3-F1
#
_cell.length_a   1.000
_cell.length_b   1.000
_cell.length_c   1.000
_cell.angle_alpha   90.00
_cell.angle_beta   90.00
_cell.angle_gamma   90.00
#
_symmetry.space_group_name_H-M   'P 1'
#
loop_
_entity.id
_entity.type
_entity.pdbx_description
1 polymer ?
#
loop_
_entity_poly.entity_id
_entity_poly.type
_entity_poly.pdbx_seq_one_letter_code
_entity_poly.pdbx_strand_id
1 'polypeptide(L)'
;AFEATLDHLGAMADAETATLEAAFHVENPEFLLRPGMRAEFSIITGSREGVMAVPREAVQGEGGARFVYVADYELKNAFEKVPVEIGDQNDTMVEIVGGLFPGDTVVTRGAYALGFAGKGNVSLKEALDAAHGHAHAEDGSELSGEGEGHDHDHDHGDESGSGGGFTSLTLFFAGLSALLLILLILSVLFRKRPAA
;
A
#
# COMPACT_ATOMS: atom_id res chain seq x y z
N ALA A 1 -7.98 -8.59 31.90
CA ALA A 1 -9.13 -9.08 31.11
C ALA A 1 -9.74 -10.25 31.87
N PHE A 2 -11.06 -10.44 31.80
CA PHE A 2 -11.75 -11.58 32.41
C PHE A 2 -12.21 -12.52 31.30
N GLU A 3 -12.07 -13.82 31.52
CA GLU A 3 -12.67 -14.81 30.62
C GLU A 3 -14.15 -14.96 30.98
N ALA A 4 -14.98 -15.09 29.95
CA ALA A 4 -16.42 -15.15 30.07
C ALA A 4 -16.98 -16.26 29.17
N THR A 5 -17.95 -17.01 29.68
CA THR A 5 -18.69 -18.00 28.88
C THR A 5 -20.09 -17.49 28.59
N LEU A 6 -20.58 -17.63 27.35
CA LEU A 6 -21.94 -17.26 27.00
C LEU A 6 -22.93 -18.27 27.60
N ASP A 7 -23.79 -17.81 28.51
CA ASP A 7 -24.82 -18.64 29.14
C ASP A 7 -26.13 -18.61 28.34
N HIS A 8 -26.51 -17.42 27.89
CA HIS A 8 -27.78 -17.19 27.20
C HIS A 8 -27.65 -16.09 26.16
N LEU A 9 -28.25 -16.32 24.99
CA LEU A 9 -28.43 -15.33 23.94
C LEU A 9 -29.93 -15.21 23.65
N GLY A 10 -30.46 -14.00 23.79
CA GLY A 10 -31.86 -13.69 23.53
C GLY A 10 -32.24 -13.95 22.07
N ALA A 11 -33.45 -14.44 21.85
CA ALA A 11 -33.94 -14.79 20.52
C ALA A 11 -34.54 -13.60 19.74
N MET A 12 -34.75 -12.47 20.40
CA MET A 12 -35.36 -11.28 19.80
C MET A 12 -34.48 -10.07 20.05
N ALA A 13 -34.19 -9.32 18.98
CA ALA A 13 -33.54 -8.03 19.09
C ALA A 13 -34.54 -6.99 19.58
N ASP A 14 -34.10 -6.11 20.47
CA ASP A 14 -34.84 -4.92 20.86
C ASP A 14 -34.88 -3.94 19.68
N ALA A 15 -36.08 -3.57 19.23
CA ALA A 15 -36.27 -2.78 18.02
C ALA A 15 -35.90 -1.29 18.18
N GLU A 16 -35.88 -0.77 19.42
CA GLU A 16 -35.54 0.63 19.68
C GLU A 16 -34.03 0.84 19.71
N THR A 17 -33.31 -0.11 20.31
CA THR A 17 -31.85 -0.04 20.49
C THR A 17 -31.06 -0.82 19.44
N ALA A 18 -31.73 -1.67 18.65
CA ALA A 18 -31.11 -2.62 17.73
C ALA A 18 -30.07 -3.54 18.41
N THR A 19 -30.34 -3.93 19.66
CA THR A 19 -29.45 -4.80 20.46
C THR A 19 -30.08 -6.16 20.73
N LEU A 20 -29.22 -7.17 20.96
CA LEU A 20 -29.62 -8.49 21.44
C LEU A 20 -29.19 -8.65 22.89
N GLU A 21 -30.07 -9.21 23.72
CA GLU A 21 -29.72 -9.56 25.09
C GLU A 21 -28.74 -10.75 25.09
N ALA A 22 -27.65 -10.64 25.85
CA ALA A 22 -26.73 -11.75 26.07
C ALA A 22 -26.29 -11.76 27.54
N ALA A 23 -26.30 -12.93 28.16
CA ALA A 23 -25.82 -13.16 29.51
C ALA A 23 -24.54 -13.98 29.46
N PHE A 24 -23.51 -13.52 30.16
CA PHE A 24 -22.21 -14.16 30.24
C PHE A 24 -21.87 -14.51 31.69
N HIS A 25 -21.38 -15.74 31.90
CA HIS A 25 -20.79 -16.15 33.16
C HIS A 25 -19.34 -15.67 33.25
N VAL A 26 -18.99 -15.00 34.34
CA VAL A 26 -17.61 -14.58 34.63
C VAL A 26 -17.26 -15.00 36.05
N GLU A 27 -16.16 -15.75 36.19
CA GLU A 27 -15.63 -16.05 37.52
C GLU A 27 -15.04 -14.78 38.15
N ASN A 28 -15.49 -14.45 39.36
CA ASN A 28 -15.07 -13.24 40.08
C ASN A 28 -14.66 -13.55 41.53
N PRO A 29 -13.70 -14.47 41.76
CA PRO A 29 -13.32 -14.91 43.11
C PRO A 29 -12.76 -13.78 43.98
N GLU A 30 -12.13 -12.78 43.36
CA GLU A 30 -11.52 -11.63 44.04
C GLU A 30 -12.48 -10.44 44.19
N PHE A 31 -13.75 -10.57 43.78
CA PHE A 31 -14.76 -9.51 43.85
C PHE A 31 -14.35 -8.18 43.17
N LEU A 32 -13.54 -8.27 42.11
CA LEU A 32 -13.07 -7.11 41.34
C LEU A 32 -14.19 -6.48 40.50
N LEU A 33 -15.10 -7.32 39.98
CA LEU A 33 -16.28 -6.88 39.25
C LEU A 33 -17.42 -6.57 40.22
N ARG A 34 -17.97 -5.35 40.15
CA ARG A 34 -19.10 -4.90 40.98
C ARG A 34 -20.34 -4.65 40.11
N PRO A 35 -21.55 -4.93 40.62
CA PRO A 35 -22.79 -4.57 39.93
C PRO A 35 -22.82 -3.09 39.55
N GLY A 36 -23.32 -2.79 38.34
CA GLY A 36 -23.39 -1.44 37.79
C GLY A 36 -22.13 -0.97 37.05
N MET A 37 -21.05 -1.76 37.02
CA MET A 37 -19.92 -1.47 36.15
C MET A 37 -20.28 -1.68 34.68
N ARG A 38 -19.71 -0.84 33.81
CA ARG A 38 -19.74 -1.06 32.35
C ARG A 38 -18.64 -2.05 31.97
N ALA A 39 -18.97 -3.01 31.13
CA ALA A 39 -18.03 -3.95 30.53
C ALA A 39 -18.02 -3.82 29.01
N GLU A 40 -16.90 -4.17 28.40
CA GLU A 40 -16.75 -4.29 26.95
C GLU A 40 -16.33 -5.74 26.67
N PHE A 41 -16.99 -6.37 25.70
CA PHE A 41 -16.79 -7.77 25.38
C PHE A 41 -16.11 -7.89 24.03
N SER A 42 -15.03 -8.67 23.96
CA SER A 42 -14.47 -9.16 22.70
C SER A 42 -14.97 -10.59 22.51
N ILE A 43 -15.80 -10.81 21.50
CA ILE A 43 -16.50 -12.08 21.26
C ILE A 43 -15.93 -12.71 20.00
N ILE A 44 -15.36 -13.91 20.13
CA ILE A 44 -14.87 -14.68 18.99
C ILE A 44 -16.06 -15.47 18.42
N THR A 45 -16.58 -15.05 17.27
CA THR A 45 -17.73 -15.66 16.60
C THR A 45 -17.35 -16.81 15.65
N GLY A 46 -16.07 -16.92 15.32
CA GLY A 46 -15.50 -17.96 14.48
C GLY A 46 -13.98 -17.90 14.50
N SER A 47 -13.34 -19.03 14.25
CA SER A 47 -11.89 -19.13 14.07
C SER A 47 -11.60 -20.02 12.88
N ARG A 48 -10.58 -19.66 12.10
CA ARG A 48 -10.09 -20.48 11.02
C ARG A 48 -8.58 -20.60 11.12
N GLU A 49 -8.10 -21.83 11.18
CA GLU A 49 -6.67 -22.13 11.24
C GLU A 49 -6.07 -22.33 9.85
N GLY A 50 -4.76 -22.17 9.74
CA GLY A 50 -4.02 -22.44 8.50
C GLY A 50 -4.27 -21.44 7.38
N VAL A 51 -4.76 -20.24 7.69
CA VAL A 51 -4.96 -19.17 6.70
C VAL A 51 -3.74 -18.25 6.62
N MET A 52 -3.44 -17.79 5.41
CA MET A 52 -2.52 -16.68 5.22
C MET A 52 -3.29 -15.38 5.43
N ALA A 53 -2.85 -14.56 6.38
CA ALA A 53 -3.52 -13.30 6.69
C ALA A 53 -2.48 -12.20 6.89
N VAL A 54 -2.89 -10.99 6.54
CA VAL A 54 -2.11 -9.77 6.75
C VAL A 54 -2.90 -8.79 7.61
N PRO A 55 -2.23 -7.86 8.32
CA PRO A 55 -2.93 -6.80 9.03
C PRO A 55 -3.81 -5.99 8.07
N ARG A 56 -5.00 -5.62 8.53
CA ARG A 56 -6.00 -4.93 7.72
C ARG A 56 -5.48 -3.63 7.13
N GLU A 57 -4.63 -2.91 7.87
CA GLU A 57 -3.99 -1.67 7.46
C GLU A 57 -3.03 -1.82 6.26
N ALA A 58 -2.53 -3.03 5.99
CA ALA A 58 -1.67 -3.30 4.84
C ALA A 58 -2.45 -3.38 3.52
N VAL A 59 -3.75 -3.70 3.58
CA VAL A 59 -4.60 -3.87 2.40
C VAL A 59 -5.13 -2.51 1.95
N GLN A 60 -4.87 -2.18 0.69
CA GLN A 60 -5.25 -0.93 0.05
C GLN A 60 -6.20 -1.16 -1.14
N GLY A 61 -6.76 -0.08 -1.66
CA GLY A 61 -7.73 -0.10 -2.75
C GLY A 61 -9.17 -0.26 -2.28
N GLU A 62 -10.13 -0.20 -3.20
CA GLU A 62 -11.57 -0.29 -2.94
C GLU A 62 -12.24 -1.32 -3.87
N GLY A 63 -13.37 -1.88 -3.42
CA GLY A 63 -14.13 -2.87 -4.18
C GLY A 63 -13.31 -4.12 -4.51
N GLY A 64 -13.33 -4.53 -5.77
CA GLY A 64 -12.59 -5.70 -6.27
C GLY A 64 -11.13 -5.43 -6.64
N ALA A 65 -10.65 -4.19 -6.50
CA ALA A 65 -9.28 -3.82 -6.86
C ALA A 65 -8.39 -3.70 -5.60
N ARG A 66 -8.30 -4.79 -4.83
CA ARG A 66 -7.47 -4.85 -3.61
C ARG A 66 -6.02 -5.15 -3.95
N PHE A 67 -5.12 -4.52 -3.22
CA PHE A 67 -3.68 -4.73 -3.38
C PHE A 67 -2.95 -4.47 -2.06
N VAL A 68 -1.72 -4.97 -1.96
CA VAL A 68 -0.77 -4.63 -0.90
C VAL A 68 0.52 -4.12 -1.52
N TYR A 69 1.37 -3.51 -0.70
CA TYR A 69 2.76 -3.26 -1.08
C TYR A 69 3.65 -4.31 -0.43
N VAL A 70 4.46 -4.99 -1.23
CA VAL A 70 5.44 -5.99 -0.79
C VAL A 70 6.83 -5.40 -0.92
N ALA A 71 7.68 -5.61 0.08
CA ALA A 71 9.09 -5.20 0.00
C ALA A 71 9.83 -6.03 -1.06
N ASP A 72 10.63 -5.35 -1.89
CA ASP A 72 11.53 -6.01 -2.84
C ASP A 72 12.61 -6.80 -2.09
N TYR A 73 12.94 -8.01 -2.58
CA TYR A 73 13.92 -8.89 -1.93
C TYR A 73 15.38 -8.46 -2.16
N GLU A 74 15.65 -7.75 -3.26
CA GLU A 74 17.00 -7.36 -3.67
C GLU A 74 17.27 -5.87 -3.35
N LEU A 75 16.27 -5.02 -3.56
CA LEU A 75 16.38 -3.57 -3.45
C LEU A 75 15.84 -3.06 -2.11
N LYS A 76 16.73 -2.50 -1.29
CA LYS A 76 16.34 -1.86 -0.04
C LYS A 76 15.41 -0.66 -0.31
N ASN A 77 14.31 -0.57 0.45
CA ASN A 77 13.30 0.49 0.36
C ASN A 77 12.57 0.57 -0.99
N ALA A 78 12.63 -0.50 -1.80
CA ALA A 78 11.76 -0.65 -2.96
C ALA A 78 10.54 -1.49 -2.57
N PHE A 79 9.39 -1.13 -3.13
CA PHE A 79 8.11 -1.77 -2.83
C PHE A 79 7.35 -2.01 -4.12
N GLU A 80 6.82 -3.21 -4.28
CA GLU A 80 6.00 -3.60 -5.41
C GLU A 80 4.52 -3.58 -5.03
N LYS A 81 3.69 -3.02 -5.92
CA LYS A 81 2.24 -3.06 -5.79
C LYS A 81 1.73 -4.40 -6.29
N VAL A 82 1.29 -5.26 -5.39
CA VAL A 82 0.83 -6.61 -5.70
C VAL A 82 -0.68 -6.70 -5.53
N PRO A 83 -1.45 -7.03 -6.59
CA PRO A 83 -2.88 -7.27 -6.47
C PRO A 83 -3.13 -8.54 -5.63
N VAL A 84 -4.13 -8.49 -4.75
CA VAL A 84 -4.45 -9.61 -3.87
C VAL A 84 -5.93 -9.96 -3.93
N GLU A 85 -6.21 -11.24 -3.77
CA GLU A 85 -7.56 -11.75 -3.56
C GLU A 85 -7.77 -11.93 -2.06
N ILE A 86 -8.77 -11.25 -1.51
CA ILE A 86 -9.08 -11.30 -0.08
C ILE A 86 -10.23 -12.25 0.21
N GLY A 87 -10.15 -12.93 1.36
CA GLY A 87 -11.18 -13.82 1.87
C GLY A 87 -11.96 -13.20 3.02
N ASP A 88 -12.09 -13.96 4.11
CA ASP A 88 -12.70 -13.47 5.33
C ASP A 88 -11.82 -12.40 5.99
N GLN A 89 -12.44 -11.46 6.71
CA GLN A 89 -11.71 -10.45 7.46
C GLN A 89 -12.36 -10.23 8.82
N ASN A 90 -11.54 -9.90 9.81
CA ASN A 90 -12.00 -9.43 11.11
C ASN A 90 -11.52 -8.00 11.35
N ASP A 91 -11.59 -7.52 12.59
CA ASP A 91 -11.25 -6.14 12.91
C ASP A 91 -9.77 -5.81 12.72
N THR A 92 -8.88 -6.82 12.78
CA THR A 92 -7.43 -6.62 12.78
C THR A 92 -6.71 -7.24 11.58
N MET A 93 -7.25 -8.32 11.03
CA MET A 93 -6.61 -9.15 10.01
C MET A 93 -7.52 -9.38 8.81
N VAL A 94 -6.91 -9.47 7.64
CA VAL A 94 -7.57 -9.81 6.38
C VAL A 94 -6.92 -11.08 5.83
N GLU A 95 -7.75 -12.07 5.52
CA GLU A 95 -7.31 -13.28 4.84
C GLU A 95 -6.89 -12.98 3.40
N ILE A 96 -5.77 -13.56 2.97
CA ILE A 96 -5.29 -13.53 1.60
C ILE A 96 -5.45 -14.92 0.98
N VAL A 97 -6.35 -15.01 0.01
CA VAL A 97 -6.66 -16.23 -0.75
C VAL A 97 -5.71 -16.38 -1.94
N GLY A 98 -5.20 -15.27 -2.47
CA GLY A 98 -4.29 -15.27 -3.61
C GLY A 98 -3.51 -13.97 -3.75
N GLY A 99 -2.39 -14.05 -4.48
CA GLY A 99 -1.55 -12.90 -4.82
C GLY A 99 -0.28 -12.75 -3.96
N LEU A 100 -0.20 -13.41 -2.82
CA LEU A 100 1.00 -13.43 -1.97
C LEU A 100 1.56 -14.84 -1.79
N PHE A 101 2.84 -14.91 -1.44
CA PHE A 101 3.52 -16.12 -1.03
C PHE A 101 3.89 -16.09 0.46
N PRO A 102 3.99 -17.26 1.12
CA PRO A 102 4.52 -17.32 2.48
C PRO A 102 5.94 -16.75 2.54
N GLY A 103 6.15 -15.78 3.43
CA GLY A 103 7.44 -15.08 3.61
C GLY A 103 7.48 -13.68 3.00
N ASP A 104 6.48 -13.29 2.20
CA ASP A 104 6.36 -11.94 1.67
C ASP A 104 6.24 -10.94 2.82
N THR A 105 7.05 -9.88 2.76
CA THR A 105 7.01 -8.80 3.76
C THR A 105 6.13 -7.68 3.24
N VAL A 106 4.96 -7.50 3.88
CA VAL A 106 3.99 -6.47 3.49
C VAL A 106 4.17 -5.19 4.29
N VAL A 107 3.88 -4.06 3.65
CA VAL A 107 3.89 -2.74 4.28
C VAL A 107 2.62 -2.53 5.10
N THR A 108 2.75 -2.41 6.42
CA THR A 108 1.62 -2.17 7.33
C THR A 108 1.42 -0.69 7.69
N ARG A 109 2.44 0.15 7.50
CA ARG A 109 2.39 1.59 7.78
C ARG A 109 2.93 2.37 6.60
N GLY A 110 2.27 3.47 6.23
CA GLY A 110 2.68 4.29 5.09
C GLY A 110 2.33 3.72 3.71
N ALA A 111 1.57 2.62 3.64
CA ALA A 111 1.13 2.02 2.38
C ALA A 111 0.36 3.01 1.47
N TYR A 112 -0.44 3.91 2.05
CA TYR A 112 -1.11 4.97 1.30
C TYR A 112 -0.12 5.93 0.61
N ALA A 113 0.96 6.33 1.32
CA ALA A 113 1.96 7.26 0.80
C ALA A 113 2.74 6.67 -0.40
N LEU A 114 2.99 5.36 -0.40
CA LEU A 114 3.65 4.66 -1.52
C LEU A 114 2.88 4.80 -2.84
N GLY A 115 1.55 4.98 -2.79
CA GLY A 115 0.73 5.25 -3.97
C GLY A 115 1.08 6.56 -4.69
N PHE A 116 1.69 7.51 -3.98
CA PHE A 116 2.09 8.81 -4.52
C PHE A 116 3.57 8.86 -4.92
N ALA A 117 4.40 7.96 -4.39
CA ALA A 117 5.80 7.85 -4.76
C ALA A 117 6.01 7.35 -6.21
N GLY A 118 5.01 6.66 -6.78
CA GLY A 118 5.14 5.88 -8.02
C GLY A 118 4.89 6.59 -9.37
N LYS A 119 5.11 7.90 -9.51
CA LYS A 119 5.02 8.59 -10.83
C LYS A 119 6.28 9.36 -11.27
N GLY A 120 7.39 9.10 -10.61
CA GLY A 120 8.71 9.62 -10.99
C GLY A 120 9.71 9.19 -9.94
N ASN A 121 11.00 9.29 -10.25
CA ASN A 121 12.11 8.97 -9.35
C ASN A 121 12.21 10.02 -8.23
N VAL A 122 11.12 10.26 -7.51
CA VAL A 122 11.04 11.29 -6.48
C VAL A 122 11.18 10.57 -5.16
N SER A 123 12.28 10.89 -4.48
CA SER A 123 12.57 10.40 -3.13
C SER A 123 11.35 10.60 -2.23
N LEU A 124 11.07 9.65 -1.33
CA LEU A 124 9.98 9.74 -0.35
C LEU A 124 9.99 11.11 0.37
N LYS A 125 11.19 11.64 0.64
CA LYS A 125 11.44 12.97 1.18
C LYS A 125 10.79 14.07 0.35
N GLU A 126 11.00 14.03 -0.95
CA GLU A 126 10.65 15.10 -1.88
C GLU A 126 9.15 15.09 -2.21
N ALA A 127 8.50 13.91 -2.12
CA ALA A 127 7.04 13.79 -2.14
C ALA A 127 6.38 14.33 -0.85
N LEU A 128 6.97 14.07 0.32
CA LEU A 128 6.49 14.59 1.62
C LEU A 128 6.69 16.12 1.72
N ASP A 129 7.87 16.62 1.35
CA ASP A 129 8.20 18.05 1.33
C ASP A 129 7.25 18.84 0.39
N ALA A 130 6.90 18.27 -0.77
CA ALA A 130 6.00 18.89 -1.75
C ALA A 130 4.53 18.96 -1.29
N ALA A 131 4.09 18.02 -0.44
CA ALA A 131 2.71 17.98 0.03
C ALA A 131 2.44 18.93 1.21
N HIS A 132 3.47 19.25 2.03
CA HIS A 132 3.30 19.98 3.28
C HIS A 132 4.13 21.28 3.40
N GLY A 133 4.97 21.61 2.40
CA GLY A 133 5.69 22.90 2.33
C GLY A 133 6.82 23.06 3.34
N HIS A 134 7.14 22.01 4.10
CA HIS A 134 8.23 21.98 5.08
C HIS A 134 9.05 20.70 4.92
N ALA A 135 10.34 20.78 5.27
CA ALA A 135 11.28 19.69 5.06
C ALA A 135 11.17 18.60 6.14
N HIS A 136 11.13 17.35 5.70
CA HIS A 136 11.18 16.16 6.56
C HIS A 136 12.55 15.47 6.52
N ALA A 137 12.91 14.77 7.59
CA ALA A 137 14.11 13.94 7.66
C ALA A 137 13.93 12.62 6.86
N GLU A 138 15.05 11.93 6.57
CA GLU A 138 15.03 10.67 5.80
C GLU A 138 14.22 9.54 6.47
N ASP A 139 13.99 9.63 7.77
CA ASP A 139 13.19 8.69 8.55
C ASP A 139 11.70 9.10 8.66
N GLY A 140 11.30 10.21 8.05
CA GLY A 140 9.94 10.75 8.07
C GLY A 140 9.59 11.61 9.29
N SER A 141 10.56 11.96 10.15
CA SER A 141 10.33 12.88 11.26
C SER A 141 10.23 14.35 10.81
N GLU A 142 9.44 15.15 11.53
CA GLU A 142 9.34 16.60 11.33
C GLU A 142 10.58 17.30 11.89
N LEU A 143 11.18 18.20 11.11
CA LEU A 143 12.18 19.12 11.60
C LEU A 143 11.43 20.28 12.27
N SER A 144 11.31 20.26 13.60
CA SER A 144 10.61 21.30 14.36
C SER A 144 11.18 22.69 14.04
N GLY A 145 10.34 23.57 13.50
CA GLY A 145 10.72 24.88 13.01
C GLY A 145 10.93 25.95 14.08
N GLU A 146 11.69 26.97 13.70
CA GLU A 146 11.59 28.32 14.26
C GLU A 146 11.30 29.28 13.11
N GLY A 147 10.08 29.82 13.12
CA GLY A 147 9.83 31.25 12.94
C GLY A 147 10.03 31.90 11.57
N GLU A 148 8.90 32.41 11.08
CA GLU A 148 8.75 33.70 10.38
C GLU A 148 8.78 33.72 8.85
N GLY A 149 7.72 34.32 8.32
CA GLY A 149 7.34 34.32 6.92
C GLY A 149 8.08 35.34 6.08
N HIS A 150 8.02 35.11 4.78
CA HIS A 150 8.40 36.11 3.81
C HIS A 150 7.60 35.90 2.52
N ASP A 151 6.59 36.76 2.35
CA ASP A 151 6.00 37.06 1.05
C ASP A 151 7.12 37.57 0.13
N HIS A 152 7.44 36.85 -0.94
CA HIS A 152 8.20 37.42 -2.05
C HIS A 152 7.68 36.89 -3.38
N ASP A 153 6.88 37.73 -4.03
CA ASP A 153 6.76 37.77 -5.48
C ASP A 153 8.16 37.94 -6.08
N HIS A 154 8.59 37.00 -6.92
CA HIS A 154 9.61 37.26 -7.94
C HIS A 154 9.28 36.48 -9.21
N ASP A 155 8.79 37.24 -10.19
CA ASP A 155 9.04 37.04 -11.62
C ASP A 155 10.55 36.90 -11.86
N HIS A 156 10.94 35.89 -12.63
CA HIS A 156 12.00 35.93 -13.64
C HIS A 156 11.97 34.64 -14.44
N GLY A 157 11.82 34.79 -15.76
CA GLY A 157 12.08 33.70 -16.70
C GLY A 157 13.57 33.32 -16.72
N ASP A 158 13.83 32.11 -17.20
CA ASP A 158 14.91 31.88 -18.18
C ASP A 158 14.74 30.48 -18.80
N GLU A 159 14.79 30.46 -20.12
CA GLU A 159 15.14 29.28 -20.89
C GLU A 159 16.53 28.81 -20.46
N SER A 160 16.68 27.52 -20.18
CA SER A 160 17.97 26.87 -20.35
C SER A 160 17.77 25.46 -20.89
N GLY A 161 18.29 25.27 -22.11
CA GLY A 161 18.50 23.96 -22.67
C GLY A 161 19.46 23.17 -21.79
N SER A 162 19.09 21.92 -21.50
CA SER A 162 19.98 20.93 -20.92
C SER A 162 20.26 19.86 -21.98
N GLY A 163 21.52 19.80 -22.38
CA GLY A 163 22.04 18.84 -23.33
C GLY A 163 21.89 17.40 -22.83
N GLY A 164 21.56 16.52 -23.77
CA GLY A 164 21.33 15.11 -23.52
C GLY A 164 22.58 14.38 -23.00
N GLY A 165 22.40 13.64 -21.92
CA GLY A 165 23.17 12.42 -21.69
C GLY A 165 22.50 11.28 -22.46
N PHE A 166 23.12 10.80 -23.53
CA PHE A 166 22.67 9.58 -24.19
C PHE A 166 22.86 8.41 -23.22
N THR A 167 21.76 7.86 -22.69
CA THR A 167 21.82 6.61 -21.94
C THR A 167 22.28 5.49 -22.87
N SER A 168 23.03 4.51 -22.37
CA SER A 168 23.53 3.37 -23.18
C SER A 168 22.42 2.68 -23.98
N LEU A 169 21.18 2.75 -23.48
CA LEU A 169 19.99 2.23 -24.12
C LEU A 169 19.58 3.02 -25.38
N THR A 170 19.70 4.35 -25.38
CA THR A 170 19.40 5.19 -26.56
C THR A 170 20.38 4.96 -27.72
N LEU A 171 21.67 4.79 -27.43
CA LEU A 171 22.68 4.44 -28.43
C LEU A 171 22.47 3.03 -28.99
N PHE A 172 22.04 2.08 -28.15
CA PHE A 172 21.69 0.73 -28.58
C PHE A 172 20.50 0.74 -29.56
N PHE A 173 19.41 1.45 -29.22
CA PHE A 173 18.24 1.55 -30.10
C PHE A 173 18.53 2.34 -31.39
N ALA A 174 19.38 3.38 -31.33
CA ALA A 174 19.82 4.10 -32.52
C ALA A 174 20.69 3.23 -33.44
N GLY A 175 21.57 2.41 -32.88
CA GLY A 175 22.36 1.44 -33.64
C GLY A 175 21.50 0.35 -34.30
N LEU A 176 20.53 -0.19 -33.55
CA LEU A 176 19.59 -1.21 -34.05
C LEU A 176 18.71 -0.67 -35.19
N SER A 177 18.21 0.56 -35.06
CA SER A 177 17.37 1.19 -36.09
C SER A 177 18.15 1.47 -37.38
N ALA A 178 19.42 1.91 -37.28
CA ALA A 178 20.30 2.09 -38.43
C ALA A 178 20.61 0.75 -39.12
N LEU A 179 20.88 -0.32 -38.35
CA LEU A 179 21.11 -1.67 -38.88
C LEU A 179 19.88 -2.19 -39.65
N LEU A 180 18.68 -2.05 -39.07
CA LEU A 180 17.44 -2.48 -39.71
C LEU A 180 17.16 -1.70 -41.00
N LEU A 181 17.45 -0.40 -41.02
CA LEU A 181 17.27 0.43 -42.20
C LEU A 181 18.23 0.03 -43.34
N ILE A 182 19.49 -0.30 -43.01
CA ILE A 182 20.46 -0.83 -43.97
C ILE A 182 20.00 -2.18 -44.53
N LEU A 183 19.53 -3.10 -43.67
CA LEU A 183 19.01 -4.40 -44.11
C LEU A 183 17.77 -4.26 -44.99
N LEU A 184 16.90 -3.30 -44.70
CA LEU A 184 15.71 -3.00 -45.52
C LEU A 184 16.11 -2.46 -46.90
N ILE A 185 17.09 -1.55 -46.96
CA ILE A 185 17.61 -1.04 -48.24
C ILE A 185 18.28 -2.15 -49.05
N LEU A 186 19.08 -3.02 -48.41
CA LEU A 186 19.66 -4.19 -49.07
C LEU A 186 18.59 -5.15 -49.58
N SER A 187 17.55 -5.43 -48.78
CA SER A 187 16.42 -6.27 -49.18
C SER A 187 15.71 -5.71 -50.42
N VAL A 188 15.48 -4.40 -50.48
CA VAL A 188 14.85 -3.74 -51.63
C VAL A 188 15.75 -3.77 -52.88
N LEU A 189 17.06 -3.59 -52.72
CA LEU A 189 18.02 -3.63 -53.83
C LEU A 189 18.28 -5.05 -54.36
N PHE A 190 18.25 -6.06 -53.49
CA PHE A 190 18.50 -7.46 -53.85
C PHE A 190 17.23 -8.25 -54.19
N ARG A 191 16.04 -7.65 -54.12
CA ARG A 191 14.81 -8.22 -54.66
C ARG A 191 14.86 -8.20 -56.20
N LYS A 192 15.71 -9.06 -56.77
CA LYS A 192 15.82 -9.30 -58.20
C LYS A 192 14.43 -9.65 -58.74
N ARG A 193 14.05 -8.92 -59.80
CA ARG A 193 12.85 -9.12 -60.61
C ARG A 193 12.71 -10.60 -60.98
N PRO A 194 11.56 -11.25 -60.78
CA PRO A 194 11.30 -12.53 -61.44
C PRO A 194 11.34 -12.28 -62.95
N ALA A 195 12.18 -13.04 -63.64
CA ALA A 195 12.22 -13.07 -65.10
C ALA A 195 10.88 -13.59 -65.62
N ALA A 196 10.43 -13.00 -66.73
CA ALA A 196 9.29 -13.44 -67.54
C ALA A 196 9.52 -14.85 -68.12
#